data_AF-A0A974GVP4-F1
#
_entry.id   AF-A0A974GVP4-F1
#
_cell.length_a   1.000
_cell.length_b   1.000
_cell.length_c   1.000
_cell.angle_alpha   90.00
_cell.angle_beta   90.00
_cell.angle_gamma   90.00
#
_symmetry.space_group_name_H-M   'P 1'
#
loop_
_entity.id
_entity.type
_entity.pdbx_description
1 polymer ?
#
loop_
_entity_poly.entity_id
_entity_poly.type
_entity_poly.pdbx_seq_one_letter_code
_entity_poly.pdbx_strand_id
1 'polypeptide(L)'
;MIQIVYTVQPGDTLYNIARLYGSTIQEIVNTNNIADPNLIYPGSVILIPVKEEDLETPPGSIIYTVQPGDTLYIISLLFKVSIQDILSLNNITNPSLIHPGMKIILPRDAINPFVPVEPGIVHYTVLPGDTIYKIASRFGTTAQSILNVNPELEPRQLKPGMTITIALPENAVAIYIGNPSKKMVALTFDATYGDNQTYELLEILRNNDIKATFFLSGIWLINYPDLARAIAAEGHEIANHSYTHPHMPLIPLPEVRNQIVRTDALINNVTGSGSYLFRPPYGEYNQAILNELAALGYVTIMWTIDTLDWKNPGPDTIINRVVENIEPGAIILMHQSAPDTLAALQTMITNLREQGYDFGTVTQVIDPL
;
A
#
# COMPACT_ATOMS: atom_id res chain seq x y z
N MET A 1 1.31 -2.47 33.98
CA MET A 1 2.13 -1.65 33.06
C MET A 1 2.57 -2.57 31.96
N ILE A 2 2.33 -2.18 30.71
CA ILE A 2 2.88 -2.87 29.54
C ILE A 2 4.20 -2.20 29.15
N GLN A 3 5.08 -2.91 28.46
CA GLN A 3 6.36 -2.40 27.99
C GLN A 3 6.40 -2.42 26.46
N ILE A 4 6.56 -1.25 25.85
CA ILE A 4 6.73 -1.10 24.40
C ILE A 4 8.21 -1.16 24.08
N VAL A 5 8.59 -2.02 23.13
CA VAL A 5 9.97 -2.09 22.62
C VAL A 5 10.17 -0.99 21.60
N TYR A 6 11.15 -0.12 21.82
CA TYR A 6 11.44 1.01 20.94
C TYR A 6 12.92 1.06 20.56
N THR A 7 13.21 1.19 19.27
CA THR A 7 14.56 1.43 18.77
C THR A 7 14.77 2.93 18.62
N VAL A 8 15.74 3.48 19.38
CA VAL A 8 16.11 4.90 19.37
C VAL A 8 16.51 5.33 17.96
N GLN A 9 15.95 6.45 17.51
CA GLN A 9 16.22 7.06 16.20
C GLN A 9 17.18 8.26 16.33
N PRO A 10 17.87 8.67 15.25
CA PRO A 10 18.65 9.90 15.24
C PRO A 10 17.80 11.12 15.64
N GLY A 11 18.26 11.88 16.65
CA GLY A 11 17.56 13.07 17.16
C GLY A 11 16.59 12.81 18.31
N ASP A 12 16.42 11.56 18.74
CA ASP A 12 15.59 11.23 19.88
C ASP A 12 16.16 11.76 21.21
N THR A 13 15.24 12.08 22.12
CA THR A 13 15.52 12.32 23.53
C THR A 13 14.55 11.52 24.37
N LEU A 14 14.94 11.12 25.59
CA LEU A 14 14.00 10.45 26.50
C LEU A 14 12.77 11.31 26.81
N TYR A 15 12.88 12.65 26.75
CA TYR A 15 11.73 13.55 26.90
C TYR A 15 10.71 13.36 25.77
N ASN A 16 11.15 13.43 24.52
CA ASN A 16 10.26 13.29 23.37
C ASN A 16 9.67 11.89 23.29
N ILE A 17 10.47 10.86 23.59
CA ILE A 17 10.01 9.46 23.65
C ILE A 17 8.96 9.30 24.76
N ALA A 18 9.26 9.75 25.99
CA ALA A 18 8.31 9.67 27.11
C ALA A 18 6.97 10.32 26.75
N ARG A 19 7.03 11.54 26.20
CA ARG A 19 5.84 12.26 25.73
C ARG A 19 5.12 11.53 24.60
N LEU A 20 5.84 10.96 23.64
CA LEU A 20 5.30 10.24 22.50
C LEU A 20 4.56 8.96 22.90
N TYR A 21 4.89 8.35 24.02
CA TYR A 21 4.28 7.10 24.45
C TYR A 21 3.41 7.24 25.71
N GLY A 22 3.24 8.47 26.23
CA GLY A 22 2.50 8.71 27.48
C GLY A 22 3.19 8.11 28.71
N SER A 23 4.51 8.00 28.67
CA SER A 23 5.37 7.59 29.79
C SER A 23 6.04 8.83 30.41
N THR A 24 6.79 8.64 31.50
CA THR A 24 7.73 9.65 32.00
C THR A 24 9.19 9.27 31.72
N ILE A 25 10.08 10.27 31.70
CA ILE A 25 11.54 10.05 31.58
C ILE A 25 12.01 9.10 32.68
N GLN A 26 11.56 9.33 33.92
CA GLN A 26 12.01 8.55 35.08
C GLN A 26 11.60 7.08 34.98
N GLU A 27 10.40 6.80 34.49
CA GLU A 27 9.95 5.42 34.31
C GLU A 27 10.77 4.69 33.23
N ILE A 28 11.10 5.37 32.12
CA ILE A 28 11.98 4.80 31.08
C ILE A 28 13.38 4.54 31.63
N VAL A 29 13.94 5.49 32.37
CA VAL A 29 15.27 5.37 33.01
C VAL A 29 15.33 4.17 33.93
N ASN A 30 14.34 4.03 34.82
CA ASN A 30 14.27 2.94 35.78
C ASN A 30 14.08 1.58 35.10
N THR A 31 13.23 1.52 34.06
CA THR A 31 12.92 0.26 33.35
C THR A 31 14.14 -0.28 32.59
N ASN A 32 14.98 0.62 32.06
CA ASN A 32 16.12 0.25 31.22
C ASN A 32 17.47 0.32 31.93
N ASN A 33 17.49 0.66 33.22
CA ASN A 33 18.72 0.91 33.97
C ASN A 33 19.65 1.92 33.29
N ILE A 34 19.10 2.99 32.73
CA ILE A 34 19.87 4.03 32.02
C ILE A 34 20.61 4.90 33.06
N ALA A 35 21.94 4.96 32.97
CA ALA A 35 22.76 5.72 33.92
C ALA A 35 22.69 7.24 33.69
N ASP A 36 22.70 7.68 32.43
CA ASP A 36 22.54 9.09 32.05
C ASP A 36 21.34 9.25 31.09
N PRO A 37 20.23 9.87 31.53
CA PRO A 37 19.04 10.09 30.71
C PRO A 37 19.28 10.89 29.43
N ASN A 38 20.39 11.63 29.33
CA ASN A 38 20.74 12.42 28.15
C ASN A 38 21.58 11.64 27.13
N LEU A 39 22.01 10.41 27.46
CA LEU A 39 22.96 9.64 26.67
C LEU A 39 22.29 8.36 26.14
N ILE A 40 21.39 8.53 25.17
CA ILE A 40 20.82 7.44 24.37
C ILE A 40 21.42 7.47 22.95
N TYR A 41 21.62 6.29 22.36
CA TYR A 41 22.25 6.18 21.05
C TYR A 41 21.28 5.63 20.00
N PRO A 42 21.23 6.23 18.80
CA PRO A 42 20.47 5.67 17.68
C PRO A 42 20.79 4.18 17.44
N GLY A 43 19.76 3.39 17.19
CA GLY A 43 19.85 1.92 17.05
C GLY A 43 19.76 1.15 18.38
N SER A 44 19.84 1.81 19.54
CA SER A 44 19.64 1.15 20.84
C SER A 44 18.18 0.77 21.04
N VAL A 45 17.94 -0.40 21.61
CA VAL A 45 16.58 -0.84 21.98
C VAL A 45 16.32 -0.51 23.45
N ILE A 46 15.23 0.21 23.71
CA ILE A 46 14.75 0.55 25.05
C ILE A 46 13.29 0.13 25.24
N LEU A 47 12.92 -0.15 26.49
CA LEU A 47 11.58 -0.53 26.92
C LEU A 47 10.86 0.68 27.49
N ILE A 48 9.70 1.03 26.93
CA ILE A 48 8.92 2.18 27.37
C ILE A 48 7.76 1.66 28.22
N PRO A 49 7.77 1.85 29.54
CA PRO A 49 6.67 1.46 30.40
C PRO A 49 5.49 2.40 30.18
N VAL A 50 4.32 1.84 29.88
CA VAL A 50 3.08 2.62 29.81
C VAL A 50 2.03 1.99 30.74
N LYS A 51 1.23 2.86 31.36
CA LYS A 51 0.14 2.41 32.23
C LYS A 51 -0.88 1.68 31.38
N GLU A 52 -1.29 0.52 31.87
CA GLU A 52 -2.36 -0.22 31.23
C GLU A 52 -3.66 0.33 31.81
N GLU A 53 -4.46 0.96 30.95
CA GLU A 53 -5.82 1.37 31.32
C GLU A 53 -6.77 0.23 30.97
N ASP A 54 -7.43 -0.30 31.99
CA ASP A 54 -8.57 -1.19 31.82
C ASP A 54 -9.77 -0.32 31.39
N LEU A 55 -10.00 -0.27 30.09
CA LEU A 55 -11.15 0.44 29.53
C LEU A 55 -12.40 -0.44 29.68
N GLU A 56 -13.38 0.02 30.46
CA GLU A 56 -14.72 -0.54 30.40
C GLU A 56 -15.26 -0.33 28.98
N THR A 57 -15.45 -1.43 28.25
CA THR A 57 -15.87 -1.39 26.85
C THR A 57 -17.36 -1.62 26.72
N PRO A 58 -18.10 -0.72 26.05
CA PRO A 58 -19.43 -1.04 25.59
C PRO A 58 -19.39 -2.32 24.74
N PRO A 59 -20.32 -3.27 24.93
CA PRO A 59 -20.37 -4.48 24.11
C PRO A 59 -20.44 -4.14 22.62
N GLY A 60 -19.52 -4.70 21.83
CA GLY A 60 -19.42 -4.47 20.39
C GLY A 60 -18.51 -3.30 19.96
N SER A 61 -17.92 -2.55 20.89
CA SER A 61 -16.88 -1.57 20.57
C SER A 61 -15.53 -2.23 20.30
N ILE A 62 -14.75 -1.67 19.38
CA ILE A 62 -13.37 -2.09 19.10
C ILE A 62 -12.42 -1.30 20.00
N ILE A 63 -11.49 -1.98 20.68
CA ILE A 63 -10.34 -1.29 21.29
C ILE A 63 -9.23 -1.22 20.25
N TYR A 64 -8.78 -0.01 19.94
CA TYR A 64 -7.63 0.22 19.09
C TYR A 64 -6.45 0.74 19.92
N THR A 65 -5.27 0.16 19.69
CA THR A 65 -4.02 0.68 20.27
C THR A 65 -3.39 1.64 19.26
N VAL A 66 -3.28 2.90 19.63
CA VAL A 66 -2.69 3.97 18.80
C VAL A 66 -1.27 3.56 18.39
N GLN A 67 -0.98 3.62 17.10
CA GLN A 67 0.30 3.28 16.50
C GLN A 67 1.16 4.54 16.31
N PRO A 68 2.50 4.40 16.19
CA PRO A 68 3.38 5.48 15.73
C PRO A 68 2.86 6.14 14.45
N GLY A 69 2.76 7.47 14.47
CA GLY A 69 2.27 8.27 13.33
C GLY A 69 0.74 8.38 13.21
N ASP A 70 -0.03 7.75 14.09
CA ASP A 70 -1.48 7.93 14.11
C ASP A 70 -1.89 9.35 14.51
N THR A 71 -2.92 9.85 13.83
CA THR A 71 -3.74 10.97 14.26
C THR A 71 -5.19 10.50 14.32
N LEU A 72 -6.06 11.20 15.05
CA LEU A 72 -7.49 10.86 15.02
C LEU A 72 -8.10 10.97 13.62
N TYR A 73 -7.56 11.84 12.76
CA TYR A 73 -7.95 11.90 11.36
C TYR A 73 -7.60 10.61 10.61
N ILE A 74 -6.38 10.10 10.77
CA ILE A 74 -5.95 8.83 10.15
C ILE A 74 -6.80 7.66 10.65
N ILE A 75 -7.02 7.58 11.97
CA ILE A 75 -7.84 6.52 12.58
C ILE A 75 -9.28 6.61 12.06
N SER A 76 -9.83 7.82 11.92
CA SER A 76 -11.18 8.03 11.36
C SER A 76 -11.31 7.47 9.94
N LEU A 77 -10.30 7.67 9.09
CA LEU A 77 -10.25 7.13 7.73
C LEU A 77 -10.10 5.60 7.71
N LEU A 78 -9.23 5.06 8.59
CA LEU A 78 -8.98 3.62 8.70
C LEU A 78 -10.19 2.83 9.20
N PHE A 79 -10.98 3.39 10.12
CA PHE A 79 -12.10 2.67 10.72
C PHE A 79 -13.47 3.15 10.24
N LYS A 80 -13.51 4.12 9.32
CA LYS A 80 -14.73 4.74 8.77
C LYS A 80 -15.68 5.29 9.84
N VAL A 81 -15.13 5.96 10.84
CA VAL A 81 -15.88 6.56 11.96
C VAL A 81 -15.59 8.06 12.06
N SER A 82 -16.43 8.82 12.76
CA SER A 82 -16.17 10.25 12.96
C SER A 82 -15.15 10.50 14.07
N ILE A 83 -14.33 11.54 13.90
CA ILE A 83 -13.40 12.00 14.95
C ILE A 83 -14.18 12.37 16.22
N GLN A 84 -15.35 12.98 16.07
CA GLN A 84 -16.17 13.43 17.20
C GLN A 84 -16.70 12.26 18.05
N ASP A 85 -17.06 11.15 17.41
CA ASP A 85 -17.51 9.96 18.12
C ASP A 85 -16.34 9.30 18.87
N ILE A 86 -15.13 9.26 18.26
CA ILE A 86 -13.93 8.79 18.97
C ILE A 86 -13.64 9.67 20.19
N LEU A 87 -13.65 11.00 20.04
CA LEU A 87 -13.35 11.94 21.14
C LEU A 87 -14.33 11.78 22.30
N SER A 88 -15.63 11.78 21.99
CA SER A 88 -16.68 11.69 23.00
C SER A 88 -16.67 10.36 23.75
N LEU A 89 -16.42 9.24 23.05
CA LEU A 89 -16.39 7.91 23.65
C LEU A 89 -15.19 7.71 24.59
N ASN A 90 -14.08 8.40 24.32
CA ASN A 90 -12.84 8.28 25.10
C ASN A 90 -12.64 9.42 26.12
N ASN A 91 -13.61 10.33 26.27
CA ASN A 91 -13.47 11.54 27.08
C ASN A 91 -12.22 12.38 26.73
N ILE A 92 -11.81 12.37 25.46
CA ILE A 92 -10.66 13.14 24.96
C ILE A 92 -11.17 14.51 24.52
N THR A 93 -10.69 15.57 25.17
CA THR A 93 -11.08 16.96 24.84
C THR A 93 -10.20 17.60 23.79
N ASN A 94 -8.98 17.09 23.59
CA ASN A 94 -8.03 17.57 22.61
C ASN A 94 -7.48 16.38 21.78
N PRO A 95 -7.72 16.33 20.45
CA PRO A 95 -7.20 15.30 19.56
C PRO A 95 -5.69 15.04 19.66
N SER A 96 -4.89 16.06 19.97
CA SER A 96 -3.44 15.94 20.07
C SER A 96 -2.95 15.23 21.34
N LEU A 97 -3.87 14.80 22.20
CA LEU A 97 -3.54 14.02 23.40
C LEU A 97 -3.37 12.53 23.12
N ILE A 98 -3.80 12.02 21.95
CA ILE A 98 -3.51 10.63 21.60
C ILE A 98 -2.02 10.44 21.37
N HIS A 99 -1.52 9.27 21.74
CA HIS A 99 -0.11 8.94 21.63
C HIS A 99 0.06 7.44 21.41
N PRO A 100 1.11 7.00 20.68
CA PRO A 100 1.45 5.60 20.53
C PRO A 100 1.35 4.79 21.83
N GLY A 101 0.74 3.61 21.75
CA GLY A 101 0.48 2.73 22.89
C GLY A 101 -0.80 3.06 23.67
N MET A 102 -1.40 4.24 23.49
CA MET A 102 -2.69 4.58 24.09
C MET A 102 -3.77 3.64 23.53
N LYS A 103 -4.55 2.99 24.41
CA LYS A 103 -5.76 2.28 23.99
C LYS A 103 -6.89 3.31 23.89
N ILE A 104 -7.63 3.28 22.78
CA ILE A 104 -8.84 4.07 22.58
C ILE A 104 -9.99 3.15 22.16
N ILE A 105 -11.19 3.45 22.63
CA ILE A 105 -12.44 2.79 22.26
C ILE A 105 -12.94 3.42 20.97
N LEU A 106 -13.19 2.62 19.94
CA LEU A 106 -13.85 3.06 18.73
C LEU A 106 -15.37 2.85 18.83
N PRO A 107 -16.16 3.70 18.14
CA PRO A 107 -17.60 3.53 18.03
C PRO A 107 -18.01 2.12 17.58
N ARG A 108 -19.21 1.68 17.96
CA ARG A 108 -19.73 0.33 17.66
C ARG A 108 -19.88 0.03 16.15
N ASP A 109 -20.00 1.08 15.35
CA ASP A 109 -20.09 1.04 13.90
C ASP A 109 -18.70 1.10 13.23
N ALA A 110 -17.62 1.15 14.01
CA ALA A 110 -16.27 0.98 13.49
C ALA A 110 -16.12 -0.39 12.84
N ILE A 111 -15.62 -0.37 11.60
CA ILE A 111 -15.31 -1.58 10.85
C ILE A 111 -13.81 -1.80 10.97
N ASN A 112 -13.38 -2.91 11.57
CA ASN A 112 -11.96 -3.26 11.60
C ASN A 112 -11.48 -3.55 10.17
N PRO A 113 -10.63 -2.70 9.57
CA PRO A 113 -10.16 -2.95 8.21
C PRO A 113 -9.03 -4.00 8.18
N PHE A 114 -8.45 -4.33 9.34
CA PHE A 114 -7.32 -5.23 9.44
C PHE A 114 -7.82 -6.66 9.50
N VAL A 115 -7.94 -7.28 8.33
CA VAL A 115 -8.18 -8.72 8.22
C VAL A 115 -6.87 -9.44 8.59
N PRO A 116 -6.88 -10.41 9.52
CA PRO A 116 -5.71 -11.23 9.78
C PRO A 116 -5.25 -11.87 8.47
N VAL A 117 -3.99 -11.64 8.11
CA VAL A 117 -3.40 -12.29 6.94
C VAL A 117 -2.76 -13.58 7.40
N GLU A 118 -3.22 -14.71 6.88
CA GLU A 118 -2.54 -15.98 7.04
C GLU A 118 -1.30 -15.99 6.13
N PRO A 119 -0.07 -16.09 6.68
CA PRO A 119 1.13 -16.00 5.86
C PRO A 119 1.17 -17.05 4.75
N GLY A 120 1.37 -16.59 3.51
CA GLY A 120 1.52 -17.46 2.33
C GLY A 120 0.21 -17.76 1.61
N ILE A 121 -0.89 -17.11 1.99
CA ILE A 121 -2.24 -17.34 1.47
C ILE A 121 -2.85 -16.04 0.91
N VAL A 122 -3.36 -16.08 -0.32
CA VAL A 122 -4.18 -15.02 -0.93
C VAL A 122 -5.63 -15.46 -0.96
N HIS A 123 -6.57 -14.62 -0.49
CA HIS A 123 -7.99 -14.82 -0.76
C HIS A 123 -8.38 -14.12 -2.06
N TYR A 124 -8.48 -14.89 -3.14
CA TYR A 124 -8.73 -14.40 -4.47
C TYR A 124 -10.22 -14.52 -4.84
N THR A 125 -10.84 -13.42 -5.26
CA THR A 125 -12.19 -13.44 -5.84
C THR A 125 -12.11 -13.74 -7.32
N VAL A 126 -12.68 -14.87 -7.71
CA VAL A 126 -12.71 -15.36 -9.09
C VAL A 126 -13.38 -14.32 -10.00
N LEU A 127 -12.68 -13.93 -11.06
CA LEU A 127 -13.14 -12.99 -12.07
C LEU A 127 -13.87 -13.71 -13.22
N PRO A 128 -14.72 -13.00 -13.98
CA PRO A 128 -15.31 -13.52 -15.22
C PRO A 128 -14.24 -14.08 -16.17
N GLY A 129 -14.38 -15.36 -16.56
CA GLY A 129 -13.47 -16.01 -17.51
C GLY A 129 -12.22 -16.66 -16.90
N ASP A 130 -12.07 -16.61 -15.58
CA ASP A 130 -11.02 -17.33 -14.88
C ASP A 130 -11.15 -18.85 -15.02
N THR A 131 -10.00 -19.51 -15.01
CA THR A 131 -9.88 -20.95 -14.75
C THR A 131 -8.81 -21.14 -13.69
N ILE A 132 -8.80 -22.27 -13.00
CA ILE A 132 -7.79 -22.53 -11.97
C ILE A 132 -6.36 -22.47 -12.52
N TYR A 133 -6.16 -22.80 -13.80
CA TYR A 133 -4.87 -22.70 -14.47
C TYR A 133 -4.46 -21.26 -14.78
N LYS A 134 -5.42 -20.42 -15.21
CA LYS A 134 -5.18 -18.98 -15.42
C LYS A 134 -4.79 -18.29 -14.11
N ILE A 135 -5.52 -18.61 -13.04
CA ILE A 135 -5.26 -18.11 -11.70
C ILE A 135 -3.88 -18.59 -11.23
N ALA A 136 -3.57 -19.88 -11.36
CA ALA A 136 -2.25 -20.40 -11.00
C ALA A 136 -1.11 -19.66 -11.71
N SER A 137 -1.22 -19.50 -13.03
CA SER A 137 -0.25 -18.76 -13.84
C SER A 137 -0.12 -17.30 -13.39
N ARG A 138 -1.24 -16.63 -13.11
CA ARG A 138 -1.28 -15.24 -12.63
C ARG A 138 -0.55 -15.05 -11.30
N PHE A 139 -0.65 -16.02 -10.41
CA PHE A 139 0.00 -15.97 -9.08
C PHE A 139 1.35 -16.70 -9.03
N GLY A 140 1.91 -17.13 -10.17
CA GLY A 140 3.19 -17.83 -10.22
C GLY A 140 3.20 -19.16 -9.43
N THR A 141 2.03 -19.78 -9.26
CA THR A 141 1.84 -21.04 -8.52
C THR A 141 1.31 -22.14 -9.44
N THR A 142 0.94 -23.29 -8.89
CA THR A 142 0.34 -24.39 -9.66
C THR A 142 -1.15 -24.54 -9.36
N ALA A 143 -1.94 -25.01 -10.33
CA ALA A 143 -3.33 -25.35 -10.11
C ALA A 143 -3.50 -26.37 -8.98
N GLN A 144 -2.53 -27.31 -8.84
CA GLN A 144 -2.52 -28.28 -7.76
C GLN A 144 -2.29 -27.62 -6.40
N SER A 145 -1.39 -26.63 -6.30
CA SER A 145 -1.18 -25.87 -5.07
C SER A 145 -2.45 -25.14 -4.63
N ILE A 146 -3.20 -24.56 -5.58
CA ILE A 146 -4.50 -23.94 -5.31
C ILE A 146 -5.50 -24.99 -4.80
N LEU A 147 -5.60 -26.15 -5.45
CA LEU A 147 -6.52 -27.20 -5.02
C LEU A 147 -6.17 -27.78 -3.64
N ASN A 148 -4.88 -27.93 -3.34
CA ASN A 148 -4.43 -28.45 -2.05
C ASN A 148 -4.89 -27.56 -0.87
N VAL A 149 -4.97 -26.24 -1.07
CA VAL A 149 -5.44 -25.29 -0.05
C VAL A 149 -6.93 -24.96 -0.15
N ASN A 150 -7.65 -25.55 -1.12
CA ASN A 150 -9.10 -25.52 -1.22
C ASN A 150 -9.63 -26.95 -1.44
N PRO A 151 -9.62 -27.82 -0.41
CA PRO A 151 -9.94 -29.23 -0.58
C PRO A 151 -11.38 -29.50 -1.07
N GLU A 152 -12.29 -28.55 -0.89
CA GLU A 152 -13.68 -28.62 -1.35
C GLU A 152 -13.91 -27.99 -2.74
N LEU A 153 -12.87 -27.39 -3.33
CA LEU A 153 -12.97 -26.69 -4.61
C LEU A 153 -12.91 -27.66 -5.79
N GLU A 154 -14.02 -27.79 -6.50
CA GLU A 154 -14.07 -28.49 -7.79
C GLU A 154 -13.65 -27.55 -8.94
N PRO A 155 -12.54 -27.80 -9.66
CA PRO A 155 -12.01 -26.87 -10.66
C PRO A 155 -13.00 -26.47 -11.77
N ARG A 156 -13.90 -27.39 -12.13
CA ARG A 156 -14.91 -27.19 -13.18
C ARG A 156 -16.12 -26.37 -12.71
N GLN A 157 -16.23 -26.11 -11.42
CA GLN A 157 -17.33 -25.37 -10.81
C GLN A 157 -16.93 -23.95 -10.39
N LEU A 158 -15.76 -23.47 -10.86
CA LEU A 158 -15.32 -22.09 -10.63
C LEU A 158 -16.33 -21.09 -11.18
N LYS A 159 -16.81 -20.17 -10.33
CA LYS A 159 -17.79 -19.14 -10.72
C LYS A 159 -17.26 -17.75 -10.37
N PRO A 160 -17.53 -16.73 -11.20
CA PRO A 160 -17.21 -15.34 -10.86
C PRO A 160 -17.84 -14.94 -9.53
N GLY A 161 -17.09 -14.21 -8.71
CA GLY A 161 -17.49 -13.78 -7.37
C GLY A 161 -17.21 -14.81 -6.27
N MET A 162 -16.81 -16.03 -6.60
CA MET A 162 -16.37 -17.02 -5.61
C MET A 162 -15.01 -16.64 -5.04
N THR A 163 -14.83 -16.68 -3.72
CA THR A 163 -13.52 -16.48 -3.09
C THR A 163 -12.82 -17.83 -2.91
N ILE A 164 -11.57 -17.92 -3.36
CA ILE A 164 -10.70 -19.10 -3.21
C ILE A 164 -9.36 -18.71 -2.60
N THR A 165 -8.70 -19.67 -1.97
CA THR A 165 -7.39 -19.52 -1.32
C THR A 165 -6.27 -19.83 -2.32
N ILE A 166 -5.24 -19.00 -2.41
CA ILE A 166 -4.07 -19.24 -3.26
C ILE A 166 -2.84 -19.36 -2.37
N ALA A 167 -2.16 -20.51 -2.41
CA ALA A 167 -0.85 -20.65 -1.77
C ALA A 167 0.23 -20.09 -2.69
N LEU A 168 0.99 -19.10 -2.21
CA LEU A 168 2.11 -18.54 -2.95
C LEU A 168 3.40 -19.34 -2.71
N PRO A 169 4.28 -19.47 -3.73
CA PRO A 169 5.53 -20.20 -3.60
C PRO A 169 6.51 -19.52 -2.63
N GLU A 170 7.39 -20.31 -2.00
CA GLU A 170 8.43 -19.83 -1.04
C GLU A 170 9.41 -18.80 -1.63
N ASN A 171 9.50 -18.70 -2.96
CA ASN A 171 10.31 -17.71 -3.66
C ASN A 171 9.42 -16.82 -4.53
N ALA A 172 8.87 -15.78 -3.92
CA ALA A 172 8.11 -14.77 -4.64
C ALA A 172 9.04 -14.01 -5.61
N VAL A 173 8.51 -13.67 -6.78
CA VAL A 173 9.24 -12.94 -7.84
C VAL A 173 8.56 -11.62 -8.15
N ALA A 174 9.34 -10.63 -8.57
CA ALA A 174 8.83 -9.37 -9.07
C ALA A 174 8.57 -9.45 -10.58
N ILE A 175 7.47 -8.85 -11.03
CA ILE A 175 7.09 -8.78 -12.44
C ILE A 175 7.58 -7.45 -13.02
N TYR A 176 8.48 -7.52 -14.00
CA TYR A 176 9.01 -6.34 -14.70
C TYR A 176 8.26 -6.03 -15.99
N ILE A 177 7.82 -7.08 -16.68
CA ILE A 177 7.17 -7.03 -17.99
C ILE A 177 5.91 -7.90 -17.96
N GLY A 178 4.88 -7.47 -18.67
CA GLY A 178 3.69 -8.27 -18.92
C GLY A 178 3.88 -9.31 -20.00
N ASN A 179 2.78 -9.69 -20.64
CA ASN A 179 2.77 -10.75 -21.63
C ASN A 179 3.40 -10.29 -22.96
N PRO A 180 4.56 -10.85 -23.37
CA PRO A 180 5.25 -10.43 -24.59
C PRO A 180 4.52 -10.82 -25.87
N SER A 181 3.47 -11.66 -25.78
CA SER A 181 2.63 -12.01 -26.93
C SER A 181 1.49 -11.01 -27.17
N LYS A 182 1.27 -10.07 -26.24
CA LYS A 182 0.25 -9.03 -26.34
C LYS A 182 0.92 -7.71 -26.70
N LYS A 183 0.54 -7.13 -27.85
CA LYS A 183 0.99 -5.80 -28.24
C LYS A 183 0.23 -4.71 -27.47
N MET A 184 0.36 -4.76 -26.15
CA MET A 184 -0.35 -3.98 -25.17
C MET A 184 0.63 -3.51 -24.10
N VAL A 185 0.44 -2.29 -23.58
CA VAL A 185 1.36 -1.67 -22.60
C VAL A 185 0.58 -1.07 -21.44
N ALA A 186 1.23 -1.01 -20.27
CA ALA A 186 0.65 -0.41 -19.07
C ALA A 186 1.26 0.96 -18.80
N LEU A 187 0.41 1.99 -18.74
CA LEU A 187 0.77 3.27 -18.15
C LEU A 187 0.56 3.16 -16.65
N THR A 188 1.63 3.40 -15.88
CA THR A 188 1.57 3.33 -14.41
C THR A 188 2.03 4.63 -13.78
N PHE A 189 1.34 5.06 -12.72
CA PHE A 189 1.61 6.31 -12.04
C PHE A 189 1.79 6.07 -10.55
N ASP A 190 2.97 6.39 -10.04
CA ASP A 190 3.24 6.37 -8.60
C ASP A 190 2.80 7.71 -7.99
N ALA A 191 1.99 7.64 -6.92
CA ALA A 191 1.41 8.77 -6.23
C ALA A 191 1.85 8.80 -4.76
N THR A 192 2.87 9.62 -4.51
CA THR A 192 3.48 9.77 -3.19
C THR A 192 3.42 11.21 -2.68
N TYR A 193 3.78 12.16 -3.53
CA TYR A 193 3.82 13.59 -3.21
C TYR A 193 3.23 14.41 -4.35
N GLY A 194 2.65 15.57 -4.01
CA GLY A 194 2.04 16.50 -4.97
C GLY A 194 0.69 16.03 -5.53
N ASP A 195 -0.14 16.96 -5.98
CA ASP A 195 -1.52 16.67 -6.38
C ASP A 195 -2.15 17.64 -7.38
N ASN A 196 -1.46 18.71 -7.80
CA ASN A 196 -2.03 19.79 -8.61
C ASN A 196 -2.28 19.46 -10.09
N GLN A 197 -2.02 18.21 -10.52
CA GLN A 197 -2.09 17.78 -11.92
C GLN A 197 -3.05 16.59 -12.14
N THR A 198 -3.67 16.06 -11.08
CA THR A 198 -4.43 14.80 -11.16
C THR A 198 -5.64 14.87 -12.06
N TYR A 199 -6.44 15.92 -11.98
CA TYR A 199 -7.61 16.04 -12.85
C TYR A 199 -7.24 16.21 -14.33
N GLU A 200 -6.15 16.92 -14.65
CA GLU A 200 -5.69 17.09 -16.02
C GLU A 200 -5.12 15.78 -16.58
N LEU A 201 -4.38 15.02 -15.77
CA LEU A 201 -3.93 13.68 -16.14
C LEU A 201 -5.11 12.75 -16.46
N LEU A 202 -6.11 12.72 -15.57
CA LEU A 202 -7.33 11.93 -15.76
C LEU A 202 -8.10 12.36 -17.01
N GLU A 203 -8.16 13.66 -17.31
CA GLU A 203 -8.76 14.17 -18.53
C GLU A 203 -8.06 13.64 -19.79
N ILE A 204 -6.73 13.65 -19.83
CA ILE A 204 -5.97 13.08 -20.96
C ILE A 204 -6.28 11.59 -21.11
N LEU A 205 -6.23 10.83 -20.02
CA LEU A 205 -6.51 9.38 -20.06
C LEU A 205 -7.93 9.09 -20.55
N ARG A 206 -8.93 9.83 -20.05
CA ARG A 206 -10.33 9.72 -20.46
C ARG A 206 -10.55 10.08 -21.92
N ASN A 207 -9.97 11.19 -22.39
CA ASN A 207 -10.09 11.62 -23.79
C ASN A 207 -9.46 10.61 -24.77
N ASN A 208 -8.53 9.79 -24.29
CA ASN A 208 -7.92 8.72 -25.05
C ASN A 208 -8.54 7.34 -24.80
N ASP A 209 -9.58 7.20 -23.96
CA ASP A 209 -10.18 5.90 -23.59
C ASP A 209 -9.14 4.91 -23.01
N ILE A 210 -8.29 5.39 -22.10
CA ILE A 210 -7.25 4.59 -21.46
C ILE A 210 -7.56 4.40 -19.97
N LYS A 211 -7.53 3.14 -19.51
CA LYS A 211 -7.40 2.80 -18.09
C LYS A 211 -5.94 2.52 -17.77
N ALA A 212 -5.51 3.01 -16.62
CA ALA A 212 -4.12 3.00 -16.15
C ALA A 212 -4.08 2.42 -14.73
N THR A 213 -2.89 2.13 -14.23
CA THR A 213 -2.71 1.67 -12.84
C THR A 213 -2.04 2.75 -12.01
N PHE A 214 -2.67 3.13 -10.90
CA PHE A 214 -2.15 4.10 -9.95
C PHE A 214 -1.67 3.40 -8.68
N PHE A 215 -0.38 3.51 -8.38
CA PHE A 215 0.22 3.00 -7.15
C PHE A 215 0.18 4.11 -6.10
N LEU A 216 -0.77 4.01 -5.17
CA LEU A 216 -1.04 5.04 -4.17
C LEU A 216 -0.33 4.74 -2.85
N SER A 217 0.40 5.71 -2.34
CA SER A 217 0.96 5.63 -0.98
C SER A 217 -0.06 6.07 0.08
N GLY A 218 0.09 5.56 1.30
CA GLY A 218 -0.75 5.95 2.44
C GLY A 218 -0.73 7.45 2.72
N ILE A 219 0.46 8.06 2.70
CA ILE A 219 0.60 9.52 2.90
C ILE A 219 -0.15 10.31 1.83
N TRP A 220 -0.17 9.87 0.58
CA TRP A 220 -0.89 10.55 -0.49
C TRP A 220 -2.41 10.40 -0.30
N LEU A 221 -2.88 9.20 0.03
CA LEU A 221 -4.29 8.92 0.33
C LEU A 221 -4.85 9.79 1.47
N ILE A 222 -4.05 10.03 2.51
CA ILE A 222 -4.43 10.84 3.67
C ILE A 222 -4.62 12.31 3.27
N ASN A 223 -3.73 12.83 2.42
CA ASN A 223 -3.74 14.23 2.02
C ASN A 223 -4.73 14.51 0.88
N TYR A 224 -4.96 13.55 -0.01
CA TYR A 224 -5.74 13.73 -1.24
C TYR A 224 -6.82 12.65 -1.44
N PRO A 225 -7.68 12.39 -0.44
CA PRO A 225 -8.66 11.31 -0.52
C PRO A 225 -9.72 11.53 -1.63
N ASP A 226 -10.04 12.79 -1.95
CA ASP A 226 -10.96 13.11 -3.06
C ASP A 226 -10.37 12.79 -4.44
N LEU A 227 -9.06 13.00 -4.62
CA LEU A 227 -8.39 12.63 -5.86
C LEU A 227 -8.31 11.11 -6.01
N ALA A 228 -8.01 10.39 -4.93
CA ALA A 228 -8.06 8.92 -4.93
C ALA A 228 -9.45 8.40 -5.32
N ARG A 229 -10.52 9.00 -4.79
CA ARG A 229 -11.91 8.71 -5.18
C ARG A 229 -12.16 8.99 -6.66
N ALA A 230 -11.66 10.10 -7.18
CA ALA A 230 -11.82 10.46 -8.60
C ALA A 230 -11.13 9.43 -9.52
N ILE A 231 -9.89 9.06 -9.21
CA ILE A 231 -9.14 8.03 -9.97
C ILE A 231 -9.94 6.72 -10.01
N ALA A 232 -10.45 6.26 -8.86
CA ALA A 232 -11.25 5.04 -8.77
C ALA A 232 -12.59 5.15 -9.51
N ALA A 233 -13.28 6.29 -9.39
CA ALA A 233 -14.57 6.54 -10.05
C ALA A 233 -14.47 6.56 -11.59
N GLU A 234 -13.31 6.95 -12.14
CA GLU A 234 -13.04 6.85 -13.57
C GLU A 234 -12.64 5.43 -14.01
N GLY A 235 -12.58 4.46 -13.10
CA GLY A 235 -12.35 3.04 -13.41
C GLY A 235 -10.89 2.68 -13.67
N HIS A 236 -9.95 3.50 -13.18
CA HIS A 236 -8.53 3.14 -13.17
C HIS A 236 -8.24 2.08 -12.10
N GLU A 237 -7.20 1.28 -12.29
CA GLU A 237 -6.77 0.30 -11.31
C GLU A 237 -6.00 0.99 -10.17
N ILE A 238 -6.37 0.69 -8.92
CA ILE A 238 -5.69 1.21 -7.73
C ILE A 238 -4.83 0.11 -7.12
N ALA A 239 -3.58 0.43 -6.83
CA ALA A 239 -2.58 -0.48 -6.30
C ALA A 239 -1.80 0.16 -5.13
N ASN A 240 -1.14 -0.69 -4.33
CA ASN A 240 -0.49 -0.28 -3.09
C ASN A 240 0.96 0.19 -3.33
N HIS A 241 1.34 1.33 -2.76
CA HIS A 241 2.70 1.89 -2.86
C HIS A 241 3.32 2.22 -1.49
N SER A 242 3.10 1.35 -0.50
CA SER A 242 3.51 1.51 0.90
C SER A 242 2.80 2.67 1.62
N TYR A 243 3.08 2.87 2.90
CA TYR A 243 2.40 3.89 3.69
C TYR A 243 3.16 5.22 3.66
N THR A 244 4.43 5.23 4.07
CA THR A 244 5.28 6.44 4.17
C THR A 244 6.36 6.54 3.10
N HIS A 245 6.36 5.66 2.10
CA HIS A 245 7.39 5.61 1.06
C HIS A 245 8.83 5.40 1.59
N PRO A 246 9.08 4.39 2.47
CA PRO A 246 10.41 4.14 3.02
C PRO A 246 11.31 3.41 2.02
N HIS A 247 12.63 3.45 2.26
CA HIS A 247 13.55 2.47 1.71
C HIS A 247 13.27 1.10 2.35
N MET A 248 12.47 0.28 1.68
CA MET A 248 11.93 -0.99 2.23
C MET A 248 13.02 -1.92 2.79
N PRO A 249 14.22 -2.07 2.19
CA PRO A 249 15.28 -2.91 2.75
C PRO A 249 15.90 -2.40 4.06
N LEU A 250 15.63 -1.14 4.45
CA LEU A 250 16.18 -0.52 5.66
C LEU A 250 15.23 -0.61 6.87
N ILE A 251 14.03 -1.18 6.69
CA ILE A 251 13.04 -1.33 7.77
C ILE A 251 12.81 -2.81 8.12
N PRO A 252 12.46 -3.14 9.37
CA PRO A 252 12.15 -4.51 9.77
C PRO A 252 10.92 -5.08 9.05
N LEU A 253 10.85 -6.41 8.84
CA LEU A 253 9.70 -7.06 8.20
C LEU A 253 8.32 -6.78 8.86
N PRO A 254 8.20 -6.67 10.20
CA PRO A 254 6.94 -6.23 10.81
C PRO A 254 6.52 -4.83 10.37
N GLU A 255 7.47 -3.92 10.16
CA GLU A 255 7.20 -2.58 9.64
C GLU A 255 6.86 -2.63 8.16
N VAL A 256 7.52 -3.48 7.35
CA VAL A 256 7.10 -3.76 5.97
C VAL A 256 5.63 -4.18 5.94
N ARG A 257 5.23 -5.16 6.76
CA ARG A 257 3.82 -5.58 6.88
C ARG A 257 2.90 -4.41 7.24
N ASN A 258 3.31 -3.58 8.20
CA ASN A 258 2.54 -2.42 8.64
C ASN A 258 2.30 -1.41 7.49
N GLN A 259 3.34 -1.13 6.70
CA GLN A 259 3.28 -0.24 5.53
C GLN A 259 2.27 -0.73 4.49
N ILE A 260 2.18 -2.05 4.28
CA ILE A 260 1.26 -2.64 3.31
C ILE A 260 -0.18 -2.63 3.82
N VAL A 261 -0.39 -3.22 4.99
CA VAL A 261 -1.74 -3.46 5.54
C VAL A 261 -2.48 -2.16 5.84
N ARG A 262 -1.76 -1.12 6.30
CA ARG A 262 -2.38 0.20 6.55
C ARG A 262 -2.76 0.91 5.25
N THR A 263 -1.91 0.84 4.24
CA THR A 263 -2.23 1.43 2.94
C THR A 263 -3.38 0.70 2.26
N ASP A 264 -3.44 -0.62 2.37
CA ASP A 264 -4.55 -1.41 1.84
C ASP A 264 -5.89 -1.03 2.49
N ALA A 265 -5.90 -0.93 3.83
CA ALA A 265 -7.05 -0.45 4.58
C ALA A 265 -7.50 0.94 4.11
N LEU A 266 -6.56 1.87 3.92
CA LEU A 266 -6.87 3.21 3.39
C LEU A 266 -7.42 3.18 1.97
N ILE A 267 -6.80 2.42 1.06
CA ILE A 267 -7.24 2.25 -0.33
C ILE A 267 -8.69 1.76 -0.35
N ASN A 268 -8.98 0.64 0.32
CA ASN A 268 -10.31 0.05 0.39
C ASN A 268 -11.33 1.03 0.99
N ASN A 269 -10.93 1.80 2.00
CA ASN A 269 -11.85 2.69 2.67
C ASN A 269 -12.14 3.99 1.92
N VAL A 270 -11.12 4.56 1.28
CA VAL A 270 -11.23 5.83 0.56
C VAL A 270 -11.88 5.61 -0.79
N THR A 271 -11.50 4.53 -1.49
CA THR A 271 -11.86 4.32 -2.89
C THR A 271 -12.96 3.27 -3.09
N GLY A 272 -13.18 2.37 -2.13
CA GLY A 272 -14.05 1.20 -2.31
C GLY A 272 -13.48 0.15 -3.27
N SER A 273 -12.24 0.34 -3.71
CA SER A 273 -11.51 -0.50 -4.65
C SER A 273 -10.19 -0.95 -4.02
N GLY A 274 -9.59 -1.99 -4.57
CA GLY A 274 -8.27 -2.48 -4.17
C GLY A 274 -7.77 -3.50 -5.20
N SER A 275 -6.46 -3.76 -5.18
CA SER A 275 -5.85 -4.81 -6.01
C SER A 275 -4.81 -5.58 -5.21
N TYR A 276 -4.45 -6.74 -5.74
CA TYR A 276 -3.34 -7.56 -5.25
C TYR A 276 -1.97 -7.04 -5.72
N LEU A 277 -1.90 -5.83 -6.29
CA LEU A 277 -0.66 -5.30 -6.85
C LEU A 277 0.03 -4.38 -5.83
N PHE A 278 1.34 -4.57 -5.69
CA PHE A 278 2.20 -3.71 -4.91
C PHE A 278 3.41 -3.27 -5.71
N ARG A 279 3.83 -2.02 -5.57
CA ARG A 279 5.11 -1.53 -6.08
C ARG A 279 5.98 -1.01 -4.94
N PRO A 280 7.22 -1.50 -4.77
CA PRO A 280 8.11 -1.00 -3.73
C PRO A 280 8.58 0.41 -4.06
N PRO A 281 8.57 1.34 -3.08
CA PRO A 281 9.25 2.63 -3.20
C PRO A 281 10.68 2.47 -3.73
N TYR A 282 11.08 3.39 -4.62
CA TYR A 282 12.40 3.41 -5.25
C TYR A 282 12.76 2.16 -6.07
N GLY A 283 11.83 1.21 -6.23
CA GLY A 283 12.11 -0.09 -6.81
C GLY A 283 12.96 -1.01 -5.92
N GLU A 284 13.10 -0.68 -4.63
CA GLU A 284 14.00 -1.38 -3.71
C GLU A 284 13.31 -2.54 -3.00
N TYR A 285 13.86 -3.74 -3.14
CA TYR A 285 13.38 -4.93 -2.44
C TYR A 285 14.52 -5.94 -2.24
N ASN A 286 14.26 -6.94 -1.38
CA ASN A 286 15.07 -8.15 -1.27
C ASN A 286 14.12 -9.37 -1.17
N GLN A 287 14.66 -10.59 -1.17
CA GLN A 287 13.83 -11.79 -1.17
C GLN A 287 12.90 -11.88 0.05
N ALA A 288 13.35 -11.43 1.22
CA ALA A 288 12.53 -11.44 2.43
C ALA A 288 11.31 -10.53 2.29
N ILE A 289 11.47 -9.36 1.67
CA ILE A 289 10.37 -8.43 1.36
C ILE A 289 9.42 -9.04 0.33
N LEU A 290 9.93 -9.65 -0.74
CA LEU A 290 9.08 -10.32 -1.74
C LEU A 290 8.24 -11.42 -1.10
N ASN A 291 8.84 -12.22 -0.22
CA ASN A 291 8.15 -13.29 0.48
C ASN A 291 7.11 -12.75 1.47
N GLU A 292 7.39 -11.64 2.14
CA GLU A 292 6.44 -10.96 3.03
C GLU A 292 5.25 -10.37 2.23
N LEU A 293 5.50 -9.71 1.09
CA LEU A 293 4.45 -9.22 0.20
C LEU A 293 3.57 -10.34 -0.34
N ALA A 294 4.19 -11.42 -0.79
CA ALA A 294 3.49 -12.63 -1.17
C ALA A 294 2.68 -13.19 0.01
N ALA A 295 3.27 -13.26 1.20
CA ALA A 295 2.55 -13.72 2.38
C ALA A 295 1.30 -12.86 2.69
N LEU A 296 1.30 -11.59 2.30
CA LEU A 296 0.18 -10.65 2.40
C LEU A 296 -0.78 -10.66 1.20
N GLY A 297 -0.54 -11.53 0.22
CA GLY A 297 -1.37 -11.67 -0.97
C GLY A 297 -1.05 -10.73 -2.12
N TYR A 298 0.11 -10.08 -2.10
CA TYR A 298 0.54 -9.15 -3.14
C TYR A 298 1.47 -9.76 -4.18
N VAL A 299 1.33 -9.27 -5.40
CA VAL A 299 2.26 -9.43 -6.50
C VAL A 299 3.07 -8.14 -6.64
N THR A 300 4.39 -8.28 -6.64
CA THR A 300 5.32 -7.16 -6.77
C THR A 300 5.45 -6.76 -8.23
N ILE A 301 5.11 -5.51 -8.55
CA ILE A 301 5.15 -4.93 -9.88
C ILE A 301 6.28 -3.90 -9.97
N MET A 302 7.15 -4.10 -10.95
CA MET A 302 8.24 -3.21 -11.32
C MET A 302 7.87 -2.50 -12.63
N TRP A 303 8.87 -2.21 -13.46
CA TRP A 303 8.70 -1.58 -14.76
C TRP A 303 9.82 -2.02 -15.70
N THR A 304 9.55 -2.02 -17.00
CA THR A 304 10.58 -2.16 -18.03
C THR A 304 11.15 -0.82 -18.44
N ILE A 305 10.34 0.25 -18.38
CA ILE A 305 10.71 1.58 -18.85
C ILE A 305 10.52 2.60 -17.72
N ASP A 306 11.60 3.27 -17.35
CA ASP A 306 11.60 4.41 -16.43
C ASP A 306 11.68 5.72 -17.23
N THR A 307 10.67 6.58 -17.09
CA THR A 307 10.66 7.89 -17.74
C THR A 307 11.66 8.87 -17.13
N LEU A 308 12.03 8.66 -15.85
CA LEU A 308 12.77 9.61 -15.01
C LEU A 308 12.14 11.00 -15.00
N ASP A 309 10.82 11.07 -15.11
CA ASP A 309 10.01 12.29 -15.14
C ASP A 309 10.18 13.15 -13.89
N TRP A 310 10.42 12.54 -12.73
CA TRP A 310 10.76 13.23 -11.48
C TRP A 310 12.02 14.12 -11.56
N LYS A 311 12.87 13.93 -12.57
CA LYS A 311 14.04 14.79 -12.83
C LYS A 311 13.72 16.02 -13.70
N ASN A 312 12.50 16.12 -14.21
CA ASN A 312 12.08 17.10 -15.22
C ASN A 312 13.03 17.14 -16.45
N PRO A 313 13.19 16.02 -17.18
CA PRO A 313 14.12 15.92 -18.30
C PRO A 313 13.64 16.60 -19.60
N GLY A 314 12.45 17.21 -19.59
CA GLY A 314 11.72 17.72 -20.74
C GLY A 314 10.79 16.67 -21.38
N PRO A 315 9.63 17.07 -21.92
CA PRO A 315 8.63 16.14 -22.47
C PRO A 315 9.16 15.33 -23.65
N ASP A 316 9.93 15.91 -24.56
CA ASP A 316 10.52 15.19 -25.70
C ASP A 316 11.47 14.07 -25.24
N THR A 317 12.22 14.29 -24.16
CA THR A 317 13.10 13.27 -23.59
C THR A 317 12.29 12.11 -23.02
N ILE A 318 11.15 12.37 -22.36
CA ILE A 318 10.24 11.33 -21.88
C ILE A 318 9.67 10.54 -23.06
N ILE A 319 9.16 11.24 -24.07
CA ILE A 319 8.59 10.62 -25.28
C ILE A 319 9.62 9.70 -25.92
N ASN A 320 10.84 10.18 -26.19
CA ASN A 320 11.88 9.39 -26.84
C ASN A 320 12.26 8.17 -26.01
N ARG A 321 12.46 8.32 -24.68
CA ARG A 321 12.75 7.18 -23.80
C ARG A 321 11.70 6.08 -23.89
N VAL A 322 10.43 6.45 -23.91
CA VAL A 322 9.35 5.46 -23.97
C VAL A 322 9.24 4.87 -25.37
N VAL A 323 9.12 5.72 -26.39
CA VAL A 323 8.82 5.32 -27.78
C VAL A 323 9.96 4.50 -28.39
N GLU A 324 11.23 4.79 -28.07
CA GLU A 324 12.39 4.05 -28.60
C GLU A 324 12.62 2.70 -27.92
N ASN A 325 12.17 2.53 -26.67
CA ASN A 325 12.40 1.32 -25.88
C ASN A 325 11.13 0.50 -25.67
N ILE A 326 10.03 0.83 -26.36
CA ILE A 326 8.75 0.15 -26.18
C ILE A 326 8.77 -1.28 -26.73
N GLU A 327 8.24 -2.21 -25.95
CA GLU A 327 8.06 -3.61 -26.33
C GLU A 327 6.68 -4.15 -25.88
N PRO A 328 6.16 -5.21 -26.52
CA PRO A 328 4.94 -5.89 -26.06
C PRO A 328 5.01 -6.28 -24.58
N GLY A 329 3.98 -5.90 -23.82
CA GLY A 329 3.94 -6.14 -22.37
C GLY A 329 4.66 -5.09 -21.54
N ALA A 330 5.21 -4.03 -22.13
CA ALA A 330 5.94 -3.00 -21.37
C ALA A 330 5.08 -2.38 -20.25
N ILE A 331 5.71 -2.15 -19.11
CA ILE A 331 5.15 -1.43 -17.96
C ILE A 331 5.96 -0.14 -17.82
N ILE A 332 5.31 0.99 -18.01
CA ILE A 332 5.94 2.31 -18.05
C ILE A 332 5.75 3.00 -16.70
N LEU A 333 6.87 3.31 -16.02
CA LEU A 333 6.88 4.06 -14.76
C LEU A 333 6.85 5.57 -15.02
N MET A 334 5.83 6.21 -14.47
CA MET A 334 5.66 7.66 -14.37
C MET A 334 5.18 8.03 -12.96
N HIS A 335 5.13 9.32 -12.66
CA HIS A 335 4.59 9.86 -11.43
C HIS A 335 3.36 10.72 -11.72
N GLN A 336 2.39 10.63 -10.82
CA GLN A 336 1.13 11.39 -10.90
C GLN A 336 1.40 12.91 -10.98
N SER A 337 2.34 13.42 -10.20
CA SER A 337 2.58 14.86 -10.08
C SER A 337 3.89 15.31 -10.77
N ALA A 338 4.11 14.90 -12.02
CA ALA A 338 5.27 15.28 -12.83
C ALA A 338 4.87 16.14 -14.05
N PRO A 339 5.24 17.44 -14.11
CA PRO A 339 4.83 18.33 -15.19
C PRO A 339 5.23 17.87 -16.59
N ASP A 340 6.43 17.32 -16.73
CA ASP A 340 6.91 16.83 -18.02
C ASP A 340 6.14 15.58 -18.48
N THR A 341 5.68 14.73 -17.54
CA THR A 341 4.80 13.60 -17.87
C THR A 341 3.49 14.11 -18.45
N LEU A 342 2.89 15.11 -17.81
CA LEU A 342 1.63 15.69 -18.27
C LEU A 342 1.76 16.29 -19.69
N ALA A 343 2.85 17.02 -19.93
CA ALA A 343 3.15 17.61 -21.24
C ALA A 343 3.49 16.56 -22.32
N ALA A 344 4.09 15.43 -21.93
CA ALA A 344 4.48 14.35 -22.85
C ALA A 344 3.33 13.40 -23.19
N LEU A 345 2.37 13.21 -22.27
CA LEU A 345 1.46 12.07 -22.26
C LEU A 345 0.63 11.94 -23.55
N GLN A 346 0.02 13.02 -24.03
CA GLN A 346 -0.81 12.96 -25.23
C GLN A 346 -0.01 12.55 -26.47
N THR A 347 1.17 13.13 -26.65
CA THR A 347 2.05 12.82 -27.79
C THR A 347 2.60 11.39 -27.68
N MET A 348 2.96 10.96 -26.47
CA MET A 348 3.40 9.59 -26.21
C MET A 348 2.31 8.58 -26.57
N ILE A 349 1.06 8.80 -26.14
CA ILE A 349 -0.08 7.94 -26.48
C ILE A 349 -0.25 7.83 -27.99
N THR A 350 -0.23 8.96 -28.71
CA THR A 350 -0.36 8.98 -30.18
C THR A 350 0.74 8.13 -30.85
N ASN A 351 2.01 8.33 -30.49
CA ASN A 351 3.12 7.58 -31.07
C ASN A 351 3.01 6.06 -30.81
N LEU A 352 2.61 5.66 -29.61
CA LEU A 352 2.44 4.24 -29.28
C LEU A 352 1.28 3.61 -30.05
N ARG A 353 0.17 4.33 -30.26
CA ARG A 353 -0.94 3.87 -31.12
C ARG A 353 -0.53 3.73 -32.58
N GLU A 354 0.25 4.68 -33.11
CA GLU A 354 0.79 4.60 -34.47
C GLU A 354 1.70 3.39 -34.68
N GLN A 355 2.42 2.98 -33.62
CA GLN A 355 3.18 1.73 -33.61
C GLN A 355 2.30 0.48 -33.42
N GLY A 356 1.00 0.64 -33.18
CA GLY A 356 0.01 -0.44 -33.03
C GLY A 356 -0.06 -1.05 -31.64
N TYR A 357 0.27 -0.30 -30.59
CA TYR A 357 0.09 -0.73 -29.20
C TYR A 357 -1.30 -0.36 -28.67
N ASP A 358 -1.93 -1.34 -28.00
CA ASP A 358 -3.08 -1.11 -27.13
C ASP A 358 -2.64 -0.74 -25.71
N PHE A 359 -3.57 -0.22 -24.91
CA PHE A 359 -3.33 0.19 -23.53
C PHE A 359 -4.25 -0.55 -22.57
N GLY A 360 -3.74 -0.82 -21.37
CA GLY A 360 -4.61 -1.12 -20.25
C GLY A 360 -3.88 -1.17 -18.93
N THR A 361 -4.58 -1.65 -17.92
CA THR A 361 -4.05 -1.74 -16.57
C THR A 361 -2.99 -2.83 -16.48
N VAL A 362 -2.15 -2.78 -15.43
CA VAL A 362 -1.15 -3.80 -15.16
C VAL A 362 -1.78 -5.19 -15.14
N THR A 363 -2.91 -5.39 -14.44
CA THR A 363 -3.62 -6.68 -14.44
C THR A 363 -3.94 -7.21 -15.84
N GLN A 364 -4.35 -6.33 -16.77
CA GLN A 364 -4.67 -6.74 -18.14
C GLN A 364 -3.41 -7.07 -18.95
N VAL A 365 -2.35 -6.29 -18.75
CA VAL A 365 -1.07 -6.40 -19.48
C VAL A 365 -0.29 -7.64 -19.05
N ILE A 366 -0.31 -8.00 -17.76
CA ILE A 366 0.35 -9.22 -17.25
C ILE A 366 -0.49 -10.49 -17.45
N ASP A 367 -1.74 -10.36 -17.91
CA ASP A 367 -2.59 -11.53 -18.11
C ASP A 367 -1.99 -12.45 -19.20
N PRO A 368 -1.79 -13.75 -18.91
CA PRO A 368 -1.14 -14.67 -19.84
C PRO A 368 -1.94 -14.96 -21.12
N LEU A 369 -3.22 -14.55 -21.23
CA LEU A 369 -4.10 -14.93 -22.34
C LEU A 369 -4.53 -13.79 -23.25
#